data_AF-A0A4S8L7B4-F1
#
_entry.id   AF-A0A4S8L7B4-F1
#
_cell.length_a   1.000
_cell.length_b   1.000
_cell.length_c   1.000
_cell.angle_alpha   90.00
_cell.angle_beta   90.00
_cell.angle_gamma   90.00
#
_symmetry.space_group_name_H-M   'P 1'
#
loop_
_entity.id
_entity.type
_entity.pdbx_description
1 polymer ?
#
loop_
_entity_poly.entity_id
_entity_poly.type
_entity_poly.pdbx_seq_one_letter_code
_entity_poly.pdbx_strand_id
1 'polypeptide(L)'
;MKRLNCPDTTDDQWEDFFEKYGPSTRLLMKYAKIPDQFQSRLWDKIRKISLPMLRALVFAKPAVDVEEVQLGHWICGIHPGSSRYESYCTFTPTILAMVKDAYQDKWMDEVAYAYRQYSLFKNNPFTRIPVKHVLEDWVHDVLMKGGCWEMSKLTGRSGPKNNIYQIPPAAPTTAWLVISSVGVRIDKTHPVESATGALGLHWFGNIEFESNLGYYRPRNPIQRALDAYIVDPDKESVFVIQTTLAKRHCAKSGGSKDLRDKYKGYKFHYIVVAGEQEIEIAMPKEIDGMWESRWCVRVDETMLFPKVSIRYE
;
A
#
# COMPACT_ATOMS: atom_id res chain seq x y z
N MET A 1 8.43 19.59 -16.37
CA MET A 1 7.66 20.69 -15.75
C MET A 1 8.26 22.02 -16.21
N LYS A 2 7.47 23.01 -16.65
CA LYS A 2 7.98 24.39 -16.82
C LYS A 2 8.10 25.01 -15.42
N ARG A 3 9.27 25.56 -15.07
CA ARG A 3 9.54 26.21 -13.78
C ARG A 3 8.43 27.21 -13.46
N LEU A 4 7.64 26.95 -12.41
CA LEU A 4 6.89 27.98 -11.73
C LEU A 4 7.94 28.82 -10.98
N ASN A 5 8.28 30.00 -11.52
CA ASN A 5 9.29 30.96 -11.04
C ASN A 5 9.66 30.85 -9.54
N CYS A 6 10.59 29.95 -9.21
CA CYS A 6 11.25 29.88 -7.90
C CYS A 6 12.73 29.59 -8.15
N PRO A 7 13.56 30.63 -8.39
CA PRO A 7 14.93 30.46 -8.87
C PRO A 7 15.86 29.72 -7.90
N ASP A 8 15.54 29.71 -6.60
CA ASP A 8 16.43 29.12 -5.58
C ASP A 8 16.00 27.72 -5.10
N THR A 9 15.11 27.02 -5.81
CA THR A 9 14.75 25.62 -5.50
C THR A 9 15.14 24.73 -6.68
N THR A 10 15.90 23.66 -6.44
CA THR A 10 16.31 22.72 -7.49
C THR A 10 15.16 21.78 -7.87
N ASP A 11 15.18 21.22 -9.08
CA ASP A 11 14.16 20.25 -9.52
C ASP A 11 14.13 19.03 -8.58
N ASP A 12 15.29 18.58 -8.08
CA ASP A 12 15.40 17.50 -7.09
C ASP A 12 14.70 17.84 -5.75
N GLN A 13 14.81 19.07 -5.27
CA GLN A 13 14.11 19.52 -4.06
C GLN A 13 12.60 19.60 -4.27
N TRP A 14 12.16 19.99 -5.48
CA TRP A 14 10.75 19.95 -5.85
C TRP A 14 10.23 18.51 -5.85
N GLU A 15 10.98 17.59 -6.46
CA GLU A 15 10.64 16.19 -6.56
C GLU A 15 10.58 15.52 -5.18
N ASP A 16 11.61 15.67 -4.35
CA ASP A 16 11.64 15.09 -3.00
C ASP A 16 10.49 15.61 -2.11
N PHE A 17 10.21 16.92 -2.15
CA PHE A 17 9.07 17.49 -1.40
C PHE A 17 7.74 16.93 -1.91
N PHE A 18 7.57 16.88 -3.23
CA PHE A 18 6.36 16.37 -3.87
C PHE A 18 6.11 14.90 -3.53
N GLU A 19 7.15 14.07 -3.55
CA GLU A 19 7.05 12.65 -3.21
C GLU A 19 6.67 12.44 -1.75
N LYS A 20 7.27 13.20 -0.83
CA LYS A 20 6.99 13.08 0.61
C LYS A 20 5.62 13.62 1.00
N TYR A 21 5.28 14.83 0.57
CA TYR A 21 4.15 15.58 1.13
C TYR A 21 3.00 15.81 0.13
N GLY A 22 3.20 15.46 -1.14
CA GLY A 22 2.15 15.47 -2.15
C GLY A 22 2.00 16.76 -2.95
N PRO A 23 1.01 16.81 -3.86
CA PRO A 23 0.96 17.75 -4.99
C PRO A 23 0.35 19.12 -4.66
N SER A 24 0.68 19.73 -3.52
CA SER A 24 0.20 21.08 -3.20
C SER A 24 1.15 22.15 -3.72
N THR A 25 0.90 22.68 -4.92
CA THR A 25 1.75 23.72 -5.55
C THR A 25 2.02 24.90 -4.61
N ARG A 26 1.01 25.32 -3.82
CA ARG A 26 1.15 26.40 -2.84
C ARG A 26 2.12 26.05 -1.71
N LEU A 27 2.02 24.84 -1.16
CA LEU A 27 2.92 24.41 -0.08
C LEU A 27 4.33 24.17 -0.60
N LEU A 28 4.43 23.57 -1.79
CA LEU A 28 5.69 23.31 -2.46
C LEU A 28 6.45 24.62 -2.70
N MET A 29 5.82 25.62 -3.34
CA MET A 29 6.43 26.94 -3.55
C MET A 29 6.91 27.61 -2.25
N LYS A 30 6.23 27.34 -1.13
CA LYS A 30 6.54 27.96 0.17
C LYS A 30 7.61 27.20 0.95
N TYR A 31 7.68 25.88 0.81
CA TYR A 31 8.42 25.03 1.74
C TYR A 31 9.45 24.08 1.11
N ALA A 32 9.53 23.92 -0.21
CA ALA A 32 10.49 22.98 -0.79
C ALA A 32 11.97 23.30 -0.49
N LYS A 33 12.31 24.56 -0.19
CA LYS A 33 13.67 24.94 0.27
C LYS A 33 13.92 24.66 1.75
N ILE A 34 12.86 24.46 2.52
CA ILE A 34 12.87 24.32 3.98
C ILE A 34 11.93 23.18 4.42
N PRO A 35 12.13 21.95 3.89
CA PRO A 35 11.22 20.83 4.14
C PRO A 35 11.07 20.51 5.63
N ASP A 36 12.14 20.66 6.42
CA ASP A 36 12.10 20.42 7.87
C ASP A 36 11.12 21.35 8.61
N GLN A 37 11.05 22.63 8.19
CA GLN A 37 10.08 23.56 8.76
C GLN A 37 8.65 23.17 8.41
N PHE A 38 8.43 22.65 7.20
CA PHE A 38 7.12 22.13 6.82
C PHE A 38 6.75 20.91 7.64
N GLN A 39 7.67 19.94 7.77
CA GLN A 39 7.46 18.74 8.55
C GLN A 39 7.10 19.07 10.01
N SER A 40 7.85 19.98 10.65
CA SER A 40 7.54 20.43 12.02
C SER A 40 6.14 21.07 12.12
N ARG A 41 5.78 21.95 11.18
CA ARG A 41 4.44 22.58 11.18
C ARG A 41 3.31 21.60 10.88
N LEU A 42 3.56 20.63 10.00
CA LEU A 42 2.61 19.58 9.69
C LEU A 42 2.39 18.69 10.92
N TRP A 43 3.46 18.37 11.65
CA TRP A 43 3.40 17.61 12.89
C TRP A 43 2.52 18.27 13.95
N ASP A 44 2.72 19.58 14.16
CA ASP A 44 1.90 20.38 15.08
C ASP A 44 0.43 20.38 14.68
N LYS A 45 0.13 20.38 13.38
CA LYS A 45 -1.24 20.33 12.86
C LYS A 45 -1.86 18.97 13.11
N ILE A 46 -1.18 17.88 12.76
CA ILE A 46 -1.68 16.51 12.94
C ILE A 46 -2.01 16.26 14.42
N ARG A 47 -1.13 16.64 15.35
CA ARG A 47 -1.34 16.44 16.80
C ARG A 47 -2.53 17.21 17.38
N LYS A 48 -2.94 18.31 16.74
CA LYS A 48 -4.06 19.16 17.21
C LYS A 48 -5.42 18.71 16.67
N ILE A 49 -5.44 17.82 15.68
CA ILE A 49 -6.69 17.36 15.06
C ILE A 49 -7.31 16.27 15.92
N SER A 50 -8.60 16.43 16.24
CA SER A 50 -9.35 15.39 16.94
C SER A 50 -9.60 14.21 16.01
N LEU A 51 -9.75 13.01 16.57
CA LEU A 51 -10.04 11.80 15.78
C LEU A 51 -11.32 11.94 14.92
N PRO A 52 -12.43 12.53 15.41
CA PRO A 52 -13.60 12.82 14.58
C PRO A 52 -13.31 13.76 13.41
N MET A 53 -12.45 14.76 13.62
CA MET A 53 -12.03 15.70 12.57
C MET A 53 -11.17 15.00 11.53
N LEU A 54 -10.25 14.12 11.94
CA LEU A 54 -9.48 13.28 11.01
C LEU A 54 -10.42 12.40 10.17
N ARG A 55 -11.42 11.77 10.80
CA ARG A 55 -12.44 11.00 10.06
C ARG A 55 -13.18 11.86 9.05
N ALA A 56 -13.57 13.07 9.43
CA ALA A 56 -14.24 13.98 8.52
C ALA A 56 -13.34 14.31 7.31
N LEU A 57 -12.07 14.61 7.54
CA LEU A 57 -11.10 14.93 6.49
C LEU A 57 -10.86 13.76 5.51
N VAL A 58 -10.89 12.53 5.99
CA VAL A 58 -10.57 11.33 5.19
C VAL A 58 -11.80 10.69 4.56
N PHE A 59 -12.91 10.63 5.31
CA PHE A 59 -14.08 9.82 4.96
C PHE A 59 -15.36 10.63 4.72
N ALA A 60 -15.43 11.92 5.09
CA ALA A 60 -16.63 12.70 4.80
C ALA A 60 -16.69 13.08 3.31
N LYS A 61 -17.92 13.19 2.80
CA LYS A 61 -18.19 13.99 1.60
C LYS A 61 -17.70 15.41 1.89
N PRO A 62 -17.14 16.15 0.90
CA PRO A 62 -16.55 17.46 1.16
C PRO A 62 -17.57 18.34 1.89
N ALA A 63 -17.31 18.58 3.18
CA ALA A 63 -18.09 19.48 4.00
C ALA A 63 -17.53 20.89 3.86
N VAL A 64 -18.42 21.85 4.04
CA VAL A 64 -18.42 23.21 3.48
C VAL A 64 -17.52 24.17 4.28
N ASP A 65 -16.73 23.66 5.23
CA ASP A 65 -16.04 24.52 6.20
C ASP A 65 -14.61 24.89 5.81
N VAL A 66 -14.32 26.20 5.82
CA VAL A 66 -13.08 26.78 5.27
C VAL A 66 -11.85 26.37 6.08
N GLU A 67 -12.00 26.14 7.39
CA GLU A 67 -10.91 25.66 8.25
C GLU A 67 -10.54 24.20 7.98
N GLU A 68 -11.54 23.33 7.74
CA GLU A 68 -11.32 21.93 7.35
C GLU A 68 -10.64 21.85 5.98
N VAL A 69 -11.03 22.70 5.02
CA VAL A 69 -10.39 22.79 3.70
C VAL A 69 -8.93 23.23 3.82
N GLN A 70 -8.62 24.23 4.67
CA GLN A 70 -7.25 24.69 4.87
C GLN A 70 -6.35 23.64 5.54
N LEU A 71 -6.85 22.85 6.48
CA LEU A 71 -6.13 21.72 7.08
C LEU A 71 -6.01 20.53 6.11
N GLY A 72 -7.06 20.26 5.33
CA GLY A 72 -7.10 19.21 4.32
C GLY A 72 -5.95 19.33 3.33
N HIS A 73 -5.67 20.53 2.81
CA HIS A 73 -4.56 20.73 1.87
C HIS A 73 -3.15 20.51 2.44
N TRP A 74 -2.99 20.44 3.76
CA TRP A 74 -1.69 20.14 4.40
C TRP A 74 -1.49 18.65 4.61
N ILE A 75 -2.59 17.92 4.83
CA ILE A 75 -2.56 16.55 5.35
C ILE A 75 -2.99 15.56 4.26
N CYS A 76 -3.92 15.96 3.40
CA CYS A 76 -4.50 15.12 2.36
C CYS A 76 -4.21 15.67 0.96
N GLY A 77 -3.86 14.78 0.05
CA GLY A 77 -4.02 15.01 -1.38
C GLY A 77 -5.51 15.01 -1.72
N ILE A 78 -5.99 16.08 -2.36
CA ILE A 78 -7.38 16.20 -2.81
C ILE A 78 -7.43 15.81 -4.29
N HIS A 79 -8.28 14.84 -4.61
CA HIS A 79 -8.43 14.30 -5.96
C HIS A 79 -9.85 14.52 -6.48
N PRO A 80 -10.01 14.78 -7.79
CA PRO A 80 -11.33 14.89 -8.41
C PRO A 80 -12.07 13.55 -8.37
N GLY A 81 -13.38 13.60 -8.08
CA GLY A 81 -14.28 12.47 -8.11
C GLY A 81 -14.90 12.21 -9.49
N SER A 82 -15.96 11.40 -9.53
CA SER A 82 -16.69 11.06 -10.75
C SER A 82 -17.47 12.24 -11.35
N SER A 83 -17.82 13.24 -10.54
CA SER A 83 -18.46 14.48 -10.98
C SER A 83 -17.70 15.72 -10.52
N ARG A 84 -18.03 16.88 -11.10
CA ARG A 84 -17.36 18.17 -10.84
C ARG A 84 -17.46 18.63 -9.37
N TYR A 85 -18.49 18.19 -8.65
CA TYR A 85 -18.75 18.58 -7.26
C TYR A 85 -18.24 17.54 -6.26
N GLU A 86 -17.54 16.52 -6.75
CA GLU A 86 -17.06 15.43 -5.95
C GLU A 86 -15.54 15.48 -5.87
N SER A 87 -15.02 15.23 -4.67
CA SER A 87 -13.61 15.03 -4.41
C SER A 87 -13.42 13.97 -3.35
N TYR A 88 -12.24 13.36 -3.33
CA TYR A 88 -11.82 12.47 -2.25
C TYR A 88 -10.41 12.81 -1.80
N CYS A 89 -10.09 12.41 -0.56
CA CYS A 89 -8.83 12.68 0.10
C CYS A 89 -7.99 11.41 0.19
N THR A 90 -6.68 11.53 -0.03
CA THR A 90 -5.71 10.45 0.25
C THR A 90 -4.50 11.00 1.01
N PHE A 91 -3.80 10.14 1.74
CA PHE A 91 -2.52 10.50 2.35
C PHE A 91 -1.36 10.11 1.45
N THR A 92 -0.26 10.87 1.48
CA THR A 92 1.04 10.33 1.07
C THR A 92 1.56 9.36 2.12
N PRO A 93 2.46 8.42 1.78
CA PRO A 93 3.03 7.49 2.77
C PRO A 93 3.69 8.19 3.96
N THR A 94 4.42 9.30 3.73
CA THR A 94 5.05 10.07 4.81
C THR A 94 4.02 10.69 5.74
N ILE A 95 2.96 11.31 5.21
CA ILE A 95 1.92 11.90 6.05
C ILE A 95 1.14 10.82 6.80
N LEU A 96 0.86 9.68 6.16
CA LEU A 96 0.19 8.56 6.82
C LEU A 96 1.02 8.00 7.97
N ALA A 97 2.33 7.85 7.79
CA ALA A 97 3.23 7.45 8.87
C ALA A 97 3.19 8.46 10.05
N MET A 98 3.16 9.76 9.73
CA MET A 98 3.02 10.80 10.74
C MET A 98 1.67 10.70 11.49
N VAL A 99 0.57 10.47 10.77
CA VAL A 99 -0.76 10.27 11.36
C VAL A 99 -0.73 9.04 12.28
N LYS A 100 -0.23 7.89 11.81
CA LYS A 100 -0.12 6.68 12.64
C LYS A 100 0.65 6.91 13.93
N ASP A 101 1.78 7.61 13.88
CA ASP A 101 2.59 7.89 15.08
C ASP A 101 1.87 8.87 16.03
N ALA A 102 1.11 9.83 15.51
CA ALA A 102 0.34 10.75 16.35
C ALA A 102 -0.87 10.08 17.04
N TYR A 103 -1.51 9.10 16.40
CA TYR A 103 -2.71 8.44 16.93
C TYR A 103 -2.45 7.09 17.59
N GLN A 104 -1.28 6.47 17.37
CA GLN A 104 -0.82 5.21 17.98
C GLN A 104 -1.95 4.17 18.08
N ASP A 105 -2.30 3.74 19.29
CA ASP A 105 -3.33 2.72 19.55
C ASP A 105 -4.72 3.12 19.02
N LYS A 106 -5.01 4.42 18.94
CA LYS A 106 -6.29 4.93 18.40
C LYS A 106 -6.38 4.78 16.88
N TRP A 107 -5.26 4.57 16.19
CA TRP A 107 -5.27 4.32 14.75
C TRP A 107 -6.02 3.03 14.41
N MET A 108 -5.96 2.02 15.29
CA MET A 108 -6.69 0.77 15.09
C MET A 108 -8.21 0.96 15.08
N ASP A 109 -8.73 1.92 15.84
CA ASP A 109 -10.15 2.27 15.79
C ASP A 109 -10.55 2.82 14.41
N GLU A 110 -9.63 3.53 13.73
CA GLU A 110 -9.83 4.03 12.38
C GLU A 110 -9.77 2.93 11.34
N VAL A 111 -8.83 1.98 11.47
CA VAL A 111 -8.77 0.81 10.60
C VAL A 111 -10.05 -0.02 10.77
N ALA A 112 -10.51 -0.24 12.00
CA ALA A 112 -11.77 -0.94 12.28
C ALA A 112 -12.99 -0.18 11.76
N TYR A 113 -13.01 1.15 11.90
CA TYR A 113 -14.05 1.99 11.30
C TYR A 113 -14.04 1.87 9.77
N ALA A 114 -12.89 2.01 9.13
CA ALA A 114 -12.71 1.88 7.68
C ALA A 114 -13.14 0.49 7.19
N TYR A 115 -12.80 -0.59 7.90
CA TYR A 115 -13.24 -1.94 7.59
C TYR A 115 -14.77 -2.09 7.66
N ARG A 116 -15.40 -1.59 8.73
CA ARG A 116 -16.87 -1.58 8.85
C ARG A 116 -17.51 -0.76 7.74
N GLN A 117 -16.96 0.43 7.43
CA GLN A 117 -17.42 1.27 6.33
C GLN A 117 -17.24 0.56 4.98
N TYR A 118 -16.13 -0.14 4.75
CA TYR A 118 -15.92 -0.94 3.55
C TYR A 118 -17.04 -1.97 3.40
N SER A 119 -17.34 -2.71 4.46
CA SER A 119 -18.40 -3.73 4.47
C SER A 119 -19.80 -3.13 4.22
N LEU A 120 -20.08 -1.95 4.75
CA LEU A 120 -21.36 -1.25 4.61
C LEU A 120 -21.50 -0.48 3.28
N PHE A 121 -20.40 -0.02 2.70
CA PHE A 121 -20.39 0.91 1.57
C PHE A 121 -19.56 0.40 0.38
N LYS A 122 -19.46 -0.94 0.17
CA LYS A 122 -18.77 -1.55 -0.99
C LYS A 122 -19.16 -0.90 -2.34
N ASN A 123 -20.36 -0.32 -2.41
CA ASN A 123 -20.93 0.31 -3.61
C ASN A 123 -20.83 1.85 -3.65
N ASN A 124 -20.36 2.52 -2.59
CA ASN A 124 -20.21 3.98 -2.59
C ASN A 124 -18.75 4.37 -2.98
N PRO A 125 -18.52 4.95 -4.17
CA PRO A 125 -17.17 5.27 -4.63
C PRO A 125 -16.44 6.31 -3.74
N PHE A 126 -17.15 7.18 -3.03
CA PHE A 126 -16.57 8.28 -2.26
C PHE A 126 -15.86 7.82 -0.99
N THR A 127 -16.51 6.95 -0.23
CA THR A 127 -15.89 6.34 0.96
C THR A 127 -14.94 5.23 0.55
N ARG A 128 -15.18 4.57 -0.58
CA ARG A 128 -14.39 3.43 -1.03
C ARG A 128 -12.92 3.75 -1.31
N ILE A 129 -12.58 4.88 -1.93
CA ILE A 129 -11.17 5.16 -2.28
C ILE A 129 -10.33 5.44 -1.02
N PRO A 130 -10.69 6.38 -0.12
CA PRO A 130 -9.92 6.62 1.10
C PRO A 130 -9.87 5.39 2.01
N VAL A 131 -10.99 4.66 2.16
CA VAL A 131 -11.04 3.39 2.89
C VAL A 131 -10.09 2.36 2.30
N LYS A 132 -10.06 2.24 0.96
CA LYS A 132 -9.15 1.35 0.26
C LYS A 132 -7.69 1.70 0.55
N HIS A 133 -7.32 2.98 0.50
CA HIS A 133 -5.96 3.41 0.84
C HIS A 133 -5.55 3.04 2.27
N VAL A 134 -6.43 3.25 3.26
CA VAL A 134 -6.16 2.89 4.66
C VAL A 134 -6.02 1.38 4.84
N LEU A 135 -6.92 0.59 4.23
CA LEU A 135 -6.88 -0.87 4.36
C LEU A 135 -5.72 -1.50 3.61
N GLU A 136 -5.40 -1.04 2.39
CA GLU A 136 -4.25 -1.54 1.62
C GLU A 136 -2.94 -1.24 2.34
N ASP A 137 -2.80 -0.03 2.88
CA ASP A 137 -1.64 0.33 3.68
C ASP A 137 -1.53 -0.51 4.97
N TRP A 138 -2.64 -0.77 5.65
CA TRP A 138 -2.67 -1.65 6.82
C TRP A 138 -2.31 -3.10 6.49
N VAL A 139 -2.74 -3.62 5.33
CA VAL A 139 -2.32 -4.95 4.84
C VAL A 139 -0.81 -5.03 4.72
N HIS A 140 -0.15 -3.98 4.22
CA HIS A 140 1.30 -3.95 4.15
C HIS A 140 1.97 -3.97 5.53
N ASP A 141 1.41 -3.24 6.52
CA ASP A 141 1.91 -3.28 7.90
C ASP A 141 1.79 -4.68 8.52
N VAL A 142 0.68 -5.37 8.28
CA VAL A 142 0.43 -6.74 8.75
C VAL A 142 1.44 -7.70 8.14
N LEU A 143 1.63 -7.66 6.82
CA LEU A 143 2.56 -8.54 6.12
C LEU A 143 4.01 -8.31 6.57
N MET A 144 4.40 -7.05 6.73
CA MET A 144 5.74 -6.65 7.17
C MET A 144 6.06 -7.17 8.57
N LYS A 145 5.08 -7.21 9.48
CA LYS A 145 5.26 -7.74 10.85
C LYS A 145 5.51 -9.24 10.91
N GLY A 146 5.35 -9.95 9.79
CA GLY A 146 5.50 -11.39 9.72
C GLY A 146 4.25 -12.14 10.17
N GLY A 147 4.17 -13.40 9.79
CA GLY A 147 2.96 -14.20 9.96
C GLY A 147 2.89 -15.39 9.01
N CYS A 148 1.77 -16.09 9.08
CA CYS A 148 1.45 -17.23 8.23
C CYS A 148 0.06 -17.02 7.66
N TRP A 149 -0.07 -17.01 6.33
CA TRP A 149 -1.35 -16.76 5.66
C TRP A 149 -1.66 -17.83 4.62
N GLU A 150 -2.91 -18.25 4.60
CA GLU A 150 -3.41 -19.19 3.61
C GLU A 150 -3.33 -18.61 2.20
N MET A 151 -2.91 -19.46 1.26
CA MET A 151 -2.83 -19.12 -0.14
C MET A 151 -3.60 -20.10 -1.03
N SER A 152 -4.31 -19.52 -1.99
CA SER A 152 -4.87 -20.23 -3.13
C SER A 152 -4.06 -19.94 -4.38
N LYS A 153 -3.77 -20.97 -5.18
CA LYS A 153 -3.13 -20.79 -6.48
C LYS A 153 -4.07 -20.06 -7.44
N LEU A 154 -3.56 -19.04 -8.14
CA LEU A 154 -4.32 -18.36 -9.18
C LEU A 154 -4.48 -19.27 -10.39
N THR A 155 -5.71 -19.41 -10.89
CA THR A 155 -6.00 -20.13 -12.13
C THR A 155 -6.24 -19.13 -13.25
N GLY A 156 -5.73 -19.41 -14.44
CA GLY A 156 -5.74 -18.43 -15.52
C GLY A 156 -6.18 -19.00 -16.85
N ARG A 157 -6.74 -18.13 -17.68
CA ARG A 157 -6.96 -18.35 -19.11
C ARG A 157 -6.08 -17.41 -19.93
N SER A 158 -5.57 -17.90 -21.05
CA SER A 158 -4.78 -17.07 -21.96
C SER A 158 -5.69 -16.22 -22.83
N GLY A 159 -5.45 -14.91 -22.87
CA GLY A 159 -6.09 -13.98 -23.80
C GLY A 159 -5.11 -13.45 -24.86
N PRO A 160 -5.53 -12.63 -25.82
CA PRO A 160 -4.63 -12.14 -26.88
C PRO A 160 -3.46 -11.31 -26.35
N LYS A 161 -3.73 -10.33 -25.48
CA LYS A 161 -2.74 -9.42 -24.89
C LYS A 161 -2.38 -9.76 -23.44
N ASN A 162 -3.40 -10.14 -22.67
CA ASN A 162 -3.26 -10.41 -21.24
C ASN A 162 -3.66 -11.87 -20.96
N ASN A 163 -2.96 -12.50 -20.02
CA ASN A 163 -3.48 -13.65 -19.30
C ASN A 163 -4.44 -13.14 -18.22
N ILE A 164 -5.58 -13.81 -18.08
CA ILE A 164 -6.61 -13.42 -17.11
C ILE A 164 -6.60 -14.46 -15.99
N TYR A 165 -6.13 -14.05 -14.82
CA TYR A 165 -6.09 -14.87 -13.61
C TYR A 165 -7.30 -14.59 -12.73
N GLN A 166 -7.83 -15.63 -12.11
CA GLN A 166 -8.98 -15.57 -11.22
C GLN A 166 -8.72 -16.42 -9.98
N ILE A 167 -9.48 -16.14 -8.92
CA ILE A 167 -9.61 -17.03 -7.77
C ILE A 167 -11.02 -17.59 -7.79
N PRO A 168 -11.19 -18.92 -7.89
CA PRO A 168 -12.49 -19.54 -7.68
C PRO A 168 -13.09 -19.12 -6.33
N PRO A 169 -14.39 -18.79 -6.23
CA PRO A 169 -15.03 -18.37 -4.98
C PRO A 169 -14.77 -19.30 -3.77
N ALA A 170 -14.60 -20.61 -4.01
CA ALA A 170 -14.26 -21.63 -3.02
C ALA A 170 -12.91 -22.32 -3.30
N ALA A 171 -11.90 -21.58 -3.78
CA ALA A 171 -10.59 -22.14 -4.05
C ALA A 171 -9.99 -22.73 -2.76
N PRO A 172 -9.54 -23.99 -2.75
CA PRO A 172 -8.93 -24.58 -1.57
C PRO A 172 -7.61 -23.86 -1.23
N THR A 173 -7.29 -23.84 0.06
CA THR A 173 -5.95 -23.50 0.52
C THR A 173 -4.99 -24.57 0.02
N THR A 174 -3.97 -24.16 -0.71
CA THR A 174 -3.02 -25.05 -1.39
C THR A 174 -1.58 -24.79 -0.98
N ALA A 175 -1.34 -23.68 -0.30
CA ALA A 175 -0.06 -23.32 0.28
C ALA A 175 -0.26 -22.27 1.38
N TRP A 176 0.82 -21.94 2.06
CA TRP A 176 0.91 -20.93 3.11
C TRP A 176 2.05 -19.97 2.78
N LEU A 177 1.78 -18.67 2.83
CA LEU A 177 2.80 -17.64 2.80
C LEU A 177 3.34 -17.48 4.22
N VAL A 178 4.63 -17.71 4.41
CA VAL A 178 5.30 -17.56 5.70
C VAL A 178 6.29 -16.42 5.60
N ILE A 179 6.08 -15.36 6.39
CA ILE A 179 6.99 -14.23 6.52
C ILE A 179 7.54 -14.19 7.94
N SER A 180 8.85 -14.08 8.05
CA SER A 180 9.59 -14.08 9.32
C SER A 180 10.75 -13.09 9.26
N SER A 181 11.36 -12.79 10.41
CA SER A 181 12.57 -11.97 10.49
C SER A 181 13.78 -12.58 9.77
N VAL A 182 13.74 -13.88 9.45
CA VAL A 182 14.82 -14.61 8.78
C VAL A 182 14.53 -14.91 7.31
N GLY A 183 13.41 -14.44 6.76
CA GLY A 183 13.08 -14.69 5.36
C GLY A 183 11.61 -14.90 5.09
N VAL A 184 11.32 -15.14 3.81
CA VAL A 184 9.98 -15.45 3.29
C VAL A 184 10.01 -16.78 2.53
N ARG A 185 8.93 -17.54 2.62
CA ARG A 185 8.78 -18.80 1.87
C ARG A 185 7.32 -19.15 1.63
N ILE A 186 7.11 -20.11 0.73
CA ILE A 186 5.81 -20.71 0.42
C ILE A 186 5.86 -22.18 0.84
N ASP A 187 5.09 -22.52 1.86
CA ASP A 187 5.02 -23.88 2.39
C ASP A 187 3.73 -24.56 1.90
N LYS A 188 3.81 -25.83 1.46
CA LYS A 188 2.62 -26.58 1.00
C LYS A 188 1.76 -27.10 2.15
N THR A 189 2.33 -27.15 3.35
CA THR A 189 1.69 -27.64 4.57
C THR A 189 1.70 -26.51 5.60
N HIS A 190 0.71 -26.50 6.51
CA HIS A 190 0.68 -25.52 7.59
C HIS A 190 1.95 -25.66 8.45
N PRO A 191 2.73 -24.58 8.66
CA PRO A 191 3.95 -24.64 9.46
C PRO A 191 3.61 -24.92 10.93
N VAL A 192 4.36 -25.83 11.55
CA VAL A 192 4.16 -26.29 12.94
C VAL A 192 4.62 -25.24 13.95
N GLU A 193 5.65 -24.46 13.61
CA GLU A 193 6.17 -23.36 14.41
C GLU A 193 6.35 -22.12 13.52
N SER A 194 5.51 -21.13 13.76
CA SER A 194 5.62 -19.83 13.10
C SER A 194 6.71 -19.04 13.82
N ALA A 195 7.98 -19.23 13.42
CA ALA A 195 9.01 -18.23 13.67
C ALA A 195 8.53 -16.95 12.97
N THR A 196 7.75 -16.16 13.68
CA THR A 196 7.17 -14.91 13.20
C THR A 196 8.07 -13.80 13.69
N GLY A 197 8.23 -12.79 12.85
CA GLY A 197 9.11 -11.68 13.14
C GLY A 197 9.01 -10.67 12.01
N ALA A 198 9.16 -9.41 12.38
CA ALA A 198 9.09 -8.33 11.42
C ALA A 198 10.28 -8.37 10.46
N LEU A 199 10.01 -8.11 9.18
CA LEU A 199 11.03 -7.76 8.21
C LEU A 199 11.40 -6.27 8.35
N GLY A 200 12.65 -5.94 8.03
CA GLY A 200 13.06 -4.55 7.87
C GLY A 200 12.27 -3.85 6.77
N LEU A 201 11.72 -2.67 7.05
CA LEU A 201 11.01 -1.86 6.07
C LEU A 201 11.98 -0.95 5.31
N HIS A 202 11.97 -1.06 3.98
CA HIS A 202 12.80 -0.24 3.10
C HIS A 202 11.92 0.61 2.17
N TRP A 203 12.00 1.93 2.32
CA TRP A 203 11.30 2.87 1.45
C TRP A 203 12.16 3.26 0.26
N PHE A 204 11.74 2.92 -0.95
CA PHE A 204 12.51 3.17 -2.17
C PHE A 204 11.89 4.25 -3.07
N GLY A 205 12.75 5.06 -3.69
CA GLY A 205 12.39 5.95 -4.80
C GLY A 205 12.53 5.27 -6.17
N ASN A 206 13.57 4.44 -6.32
CA ASN A 206 13.86 3.64 -7.50
C ASN A 206 14.29 2.22 -7.06
N ILE A 207 14.27 1.25 -7.97
CA ILE A 207 14.69 -0.13 -7.69
C ILE A 207 16.22 -0.21 -7.91
N GLU A 208 16.98 0.53 -7.10
CA GLU A 208 18.45 0.52 -7.14
C GLU A 208 19.08 0.15 -5.78
N PHE A 209 18.29 0.14 -4.71
CA PHE A 209 18.73 -0.10 -3.33
C PHE A 209 19.42 -1.46 -3.12
N GLU A 210 20.09 -1.58 -1.98
CA GLU A 210 20.82 -2.78 -1.54
C GLU A 210 19.92 -4.02 -1.52
N SER A 211 20.50 -5.18 -1.85
CA SER A 211 19.81 -6.48 -1.91
C SER A 211 19.67 -7.14 -0.54
N ASN A 212 19.26 -6.37 0.48
CA ASN A 212 19.11 -6.88 1.84
C ASN A 212 17.77 -7.62 1.99
N LEU A 213 17.73 -8.59 2.91
CA LEU A 213 16.47 -9.19 3.34
C LEU A 213 15.55 -8.08 3.89
N GLY A 214 14.34 -7.95 3.32
CA GLY A 214 13.41 -6.92 3.79
C GLY A 214 12.15 -6.75 2.97
N TYR A 215 11.24 -5.93 3.51
CA TYR A 215 9.98 -5.53 2.91
C TYR A 215 10.13 -4.14 2.27
N TYR A 216 10.02 -4.06 0.95
CA TYR A 216 10.28 -2.86 0.18
C TYR A 216 8.97 -2.20 -0.27
N ARG A 217 8.79 -0.93 0.08
CA ARG A 217 7.62 -0.12 -0.29
C ARG A 217 8.04 1.13 -1.08
N PRO A 218 7.32 1.50 -2.14
CA PRO A 218 7.61 2.71 -2.89
C PRO A 218 7.30 3.94 -2.03
N ARG A 219 8.14 4.98 -2.10
CA ARG A 219 7.89 6.28 -1.45
C ARG A 219 6.69 7.00 -2.05
N ASN A 220 6.43 6.76 -3.32
CA ASN A 220 5.32 7.36 -4.05
C ASN A 220 4.37 6.27 -4.58
N PRO A 221 3.08 6.28 -4.19
CA PRO A 221 2.08 5.32 -4.67
C PRO A 221 1.89 5.31 -6.20
N ILE A 222 2.31 6.39 -6.87
CA ILE A 222 2.23 6.58 -8.33
C ILE A 222 3.43 5.92 -9.05
N GLN A 223 4.46 5.46 -8.33
CA GLN A 223 5.56 4.72 -8.95
C GLN A 223 5.01 3.47 -9.68
N ARG A 224 5.40 3.35 -10.94
CA ARG A 224 4.68 2.67 -12.05
C ARG A 224 4.51 1.15 -11.95
N ALA A 225 4.74 0.54 -10.80
CA ALA A 225 5.25 -0.82 -10.80
C ALA A 225 4.49 -1.81 -9.95
N LEU A 226 4.44 -1.64 -8.63
CA LEU A 226 4.11 -2.69 -7.66
C LEU A 226 3.71 -2.00 -6.35
N ASP A 227 2.90 -2.63 -5.50
CA ASP A 227 2.53 -2.02 -4.22
C ASP A 227 3.63 -2.23 -3.18
N ALA A 228 4.22 -3.42 -3.16
CA ALA A 228 5.43 -3.74 -2.40
C ALA A 228 6.15 -4.96 -3.00
N TYR A 229 7.37 -5.23 -2.55
CA TYR A 229 8.02 -6.52 -2.78
C TYR A 229 8.86 -6.92 -1.57
N ILE A 230 9.11 -8.23 -1.42
CA ILE A 230 10.00 -8.78 -0.41
C ILE A 230 11.17 -9.43 -1.13
N VAL A 231 12.38 -9.16 -0.67
CA VAL A 231 13.60 -9.80 -1.17
C VAL A 231 14.10 -10.76 -0.10
N ASP A 232 14.35 -12.00 -0.49
CA ASP A 232 15.04 -13.00 0.33
C ASP A 232 16.33 -13.40 -0.41
N PRO A 233 17.47 -12.78 -0.07
CA PRO A 233 18.73 -13.02 -0.78
C PRO A 233 19.28 -14.43 -0.54
N ASP A 234 19.04 -15.00 0.65
CA ASP A 234 19.54 -16.33 1.00
C ASP A 234 18.87 -17.44 0.17
N LYS A 235 17.62 -17.22 -0.24
CA LYS A 235 16.87 -18.12 -1.13
C LYS A 235 16.82 -17.67 -2.59
N GLU A 236 17.54 -16.61 -2.94
CA GLU A 236 17.51 -15.98 -4.27
C GLU A 236 16.07 -15.80 -4.78
N SER A 237 15.20 -15.24 -3.95
CA SER A 237 13.76 -15.15 -4.23
C SER A 237 13.21 -13.74 -4.02
N VAL A 238 12.28 -13.33 -4.88
CA VAL A 238 11.55 -12.06 -4.80
C VAL A 238 10.05 -12.33 -4.81
N PHE A 239 9.36 -11.78 -3.82
CA PHE A 239 7.90 -11.89 -3.67
C PHE A 239 7.28 -10.54 -3.95
N VAL A 240 6.62 -10.43 -5.10
CA VAL A 240 5.90 -9.21 -5.47
C VAL A 240 4.53 -9.23 -4.83
N ILE A 241 4.22 -8.19 -4.08
CA ILE A 241 2.94 -8.03 -3.39
C ILE A 241 2.10 -6.99 -4.11
N GLN A 242 0.87 -7.37 -4.45
CA GLN A 242 -0.12 -6.47 -5.01
C GLN A 242 -1.44 -6.60 -4.25
N THR A 243 -1.90 -5.51 -3.68
CA THR A 243 -3.12 -5.44 -2.87
C THR A 243 -4.30 -5.00 -3.73
N THR A 244 -5.47 -5.59 -3.54
CA THR A 244 -6.68 -5.13 -4.24
C THR A 244 -7.96 -5.44 -3.48
N LEU A 245 -8.74 -4.38 -3.25
CA LEU A 245 -10.15 -4.50 -2.83
C LEU A 245 -11.13 -4.38 -4.02
N ALA A 246 -10.64 -4.49 -5.25
CA ALA A 246 -11.47 -4.44 -6.46
C ALA A 246 -11.68 -5.83 -7.05
N LYS A 247 -12.88 -6.07 -7.60
CA LYS A 247 -13.19 -7.30 -8.37
C LYS A 247 -12.36 -7.44 -9.63
N ARG A 248 -11.99 -6.33 -10.27
CA ARG A 248 -11.15 -6.31 -11.47
C ARG A 248 -9.90 -5.50 -11.20
N HIS A 249 -8.77 -6.05 -11.60
CA HIS A 249 -7.47 -5.47 -11.36
C HIS A 249 -6.53 -5.75 -12.52
N CYS A 250 -5.56 -4.86 -12.75
CA CYS A 250 -4.50 -5.09 -13.73
C CYS A 250 -3.19 -5.29 -12.99
N ALA A 251 -2.47 -6.37 -13.30
CA ALA A 251 -1.10 -6.52 -12.84
C ALA A 251 -0.29 -5.36 -13.43
N LYS A 252 0.44 -4.66 -12.58
CA LYS A 252 1.25 -3.51 -13.00
C LYS A 252 2.53 -4.06 -13.65
N SER A 253 2.91 -3.52 -14.81
CA SER A 253 4.04 -4.04 -15.62
C SER A 253 5.34 -3.25 -15.48
N GLY A 254 5.28 -1.98 -15.03
CA GLY A 254 6.40 -1.04 -15.09
C GLY A 254 7.66 -1.53 -14.38
N GLY A 255 7.62 -1.73 -13.07
CA GLY A 255 8.80 -2.12 -12.30
C GLY A 255 8.96 -3.62 -12.09
N SER A 256 8.10 -4.45 -12.70
CA SER A 256 8.40 -5.87 -12.85
C SER A 256 9.65 -6.07 -13.71
N LYS A 257 9.86 -5.20 -14.72
CA LYS A 257 11.09 -5.22 -15.52
C LYS A 257 12.30 -4.80 -14.69
N ASP A 258 12.20 -3.68 -13.99
CA ASP A 258 13.28 -3.16 -13.16
C ASP A 258 13.69 -4.17 -12.06
N LEU A 259 12.72 -4.83 -11.42
CA LEU A 259 12.99 -5.93 -10.49
C LEU A 259 13.72 -7.10 -11.15
N ARG A 260 13.29 -7.50 -12.35
CA ARG A 260 13.92 -8.61 -13.10
C ARG A 260 15.38 -8.30 -13.43
N ASP A 261 15.65 -7.06 -13.86
CA ASP A 261 16.98 -6.62 -14.23
C ASP A 261 17.89 -6.52 -12.99
N LYS A 262 17.37 -6.01 -11.86
CA LYS A 262 18.09 -5.90 -10.58
C LYS A 262 18.38 -7.27 -9.94
N TYR A 263 17.40 -8.15 -9.87
CA TYR A 263 17.51 -9.47 -9.22
C TYR A 263 17.62 -10.60 -10.26
N LYS A 264 18.52 -10.42 -11.23
CA LYS A 264 18.73 -11.40 -12.30
C LYS A 264 19.16 -12.75 -11.69
N GLY A 265 18.46 -13.82 -12.08
CA GLY A 265 18.68 -15.17 -11.57
C GLY A 265 17.79 -15.55 -10.39
N TYR A 266 17.11 -14.60 -9.76
CA TYR A 266 16.20 -14.88 -8.65
C TYR A 266 14.89 -15.48 -9.16
N LYS A 267 14.21 -16.25 -8.29
CA LYS A 267 12.85 -16.74 -8.52
C LYS A 267 11.85 -15.67 -8.14
N PHE A 268 10.87 -15.41 -9.01
CA PHE A 268 9.85 -14.40 -8.77
C PHE A 268 8.50 -15.03 -8.48
N HIS A 269 7.90 -14.67 -7.36
CA HIS A 269 6.57 -15.11 -6.94
C HIS A 269 5.62 -13.91 -6.93
N TYR A 270 4.51 -14.03 -7.64
CA TYR A 270 3.46 -13.01 -7.65
C TYR A 270 2.40 -13.33 -6.62
N ILE A 271 2.24 -12.46 -5.62
CA ILE A 271 1.28 -12.61 -4.53
C ILE A 271 0.26 -11.47 -4.63
N VAL A 272 -0.99 -11.83 -4.86
CA VAL A 272 -2.10 -10.90 -4.72
C VAL A 272 -2.69 -11.03 -3.32
N VAL A 273 -3.01 -9.91 -2.71
CA VAL A 273 -3.66 -9.85 -1.41
C VAL A 273 -5.00 -9.17 -1.63
N ALA A 274 -6.07 -9.95 -1.58
CA ALA A 274 -7.39 -9.51 -2.01
C ALA A 274 -8.45 -9.74 -0.96
N GLY A 275 -9.47 -8.87 -0.92
CA GLY A 275 -10.65 -9.11 -0.11
C GLY A 275 -11.42 -10.37 -0.54
N GLU A 276 -12.43 -10.75 0.25
CA GLU A 276 -13.21 -12.00 0.09
C GLU A 276 -13.99 -12.14 -1.24
N GLN A 277 -14.02 -11.10 -2.08
CA GLN A 277 -14.69 -11.16 -3.38
C GLN A 277 -13.95 -12.03 -4.40
N GLU A 278 -14.68 -12.50 -5.41
CA GLU A 278 -14.07 -12.98 -6.65
C GLU A 278 -13.25 -11.85 -7.29
N ILE A 279 -12.01 -12.18 -7.66
CA ILE A 279 -11.12 -11.25 -8.36
C ILE A 279 -10.74 -11.75 -9.74
N GLU A 280 -10.56 -10.80 -10.65
CA GLU A 280 -9.99 -10.99 -11.97
C GLU A 280 -8.77 -10.08 -12.11
N ILE A 281 -7.63 -10.68 -12.43
CA ILE A 281 -6.35 -10.00 -12.62
C ILE A 281 -5.95 -10.14 -14.08
N ALA A 282 -5.98 -9.05 -14.81
CA ALA A 282 -5.41 -8.98 -16.15
C ALA A 282 -3.89 -8.79 -16.04
N MET A 283 -3.12 -9.78 -16.45
CA MET A 283 -1.66 -9.76 -16.44
C MET A 283 -1.10 -9.72 -17.86
N PRO A 284 -0.31 -8.69 -18.21
CA PRO A 284 0.34 -8.62 -19.52
C PRO A 284 1.25 -9.83 -19.75
N LYS A 285 1.14 -10.45 -20.93
CA LYS A 285 1.94 -11.65 -21.28
C LYS A 285 3.44 -11.39 -21.22
N GLU A 286 3.86 -10.16 -21.51
CA GLU A 286 5.26 -9.74 -21.53
C GLU A 286 5.92 -9.89 -20.14
N ILE A 287 5.16 -9.65 -19.07
CA ILE A 287 5.65 -9.82 -17.70
C ILE A 287 5.30 -11.18 -17.11
N ASP A 288 4.27 -11.84 -17.63
CA ASP A 288 3.78 -13.09 -17.05
C ASP A 288 4.85 -14.19 -17.04
N GLY A 289 5.67 -14.30 -18.08
CA GLY A 289 6.76 -15.28 -18.14
C GLY A 289 7.84 -15.15 -17.05
N MET A 290 7.82 -14.08 -16.26
CA MET A 290 8.71 -13.85 -15.12
C MET A 290 8.36 -14.69 -13.90
N TRP A 291 7.08 -14.99 -13.71
CA TRP A 291 6.59 -15.51 -12.44
C TRP A 291 6.70 -17.03 -12.40
N GLU A 292 7.50 -17.52 -11.46
CA GLU A 292 7.57 -18.94 -11.09
C GLU A 292 6.19 -19.43 -10.63
N SER A 293 5.48 -18.59 -9.87
CA SER A 293 4.17 -18.94 -9.32
C SER A 293 3.32 -17.71 -9.04
N ARG A 294 2.00 -17.91 -9.04
CA ARG A 294 0.99 -16.86 -8.84
C ARG A 294 0.01 -17.32 -7.77
N TRP A 295 -0.12 -16.53 -6.72
CA TRP A 295 -0.91 -16.89 -5.54
C TRP A 295 -1.83 -15.75 -5.15
N CYS A 296 -2.87 -16.08 -4.39
CA CYS A 296 -3.62 -15.10 -3.64
C CYS A 296 -3.71 -15.46 -2.18
N VAL A 297 -3.46 -14.47 -1.33
CA VAL A 297 -3.84 -14.42 0.08
C VAL A 297 -5.20 -13.73 0.16
N ARG A 298 -6.18 -14.36 0.82
CA ARG A 298 -7.46 -13.70 1.11
C ARG A 298 -7.36 -12.90 2.39
N VAL A 299 -7.70 -11.63 2.30
CA VAL A 299 -7.80 -10.72 3.44
C VAL A 299 -9.16 -10.93 4.08
N ASP A 300 -9.15 -11.53 5.26
CA ASP A 300 -10.30 -11.61 6.14
C ASP A 300 -10.11 -10.73 7.39
N GLU A 301 -11.13 -10.70 8.24
CA GLU A 301 -11.10 -9.94 9.49
C GLU A 301 -9.96 -10.41 10.42
N THR A 302 -9.61 -11.70 10.40
CA THR A 302 -8.57 -12.26 11.29
C THR A 302 -7.17 -11.84 10.86
N MET A 303 -6.93 -11.66 9.56
CA MET A 303 -5.70 -11.09 9.03
C MET A 303 -5.57 -9.62 9.40
N LEU A 304 -6.65 -8.84 9.28
CA LEU A 304 -6.63 -7.40 9.55
C LEU A 304 -6.61 -7.08 11.04
N PHE A 305 -7.26 -7.90 11.87
CA PHE A 305 -7.37 -7.71 13.31
C PHE A 305 -6.90 -8.98 14.02
N PRO A 306 -5.60 -9.31 13.94
CA PRO A 306 -5.07 -10.48 14.61
C PRO A 306 -5.35 -10.35 16.10
N LYS A 307 -5.99 -11.36 16.69
CA LYS A 307 -6.21 -11.40 18.14
C LYS A 307 -4.84 -11.35 18.80
N VAL A 308 -4.59 -10.29 19.58
CA VAL A 308 -3.38 -10.19 20.40
C VAL A 308 -3.38 -11.40 21.31
N SER A 309 -2.53 -12.38 20.99
CA SER A 309 -2.29 -13.52 21.86
C SER A 309 -1.43 -12.97 23.00
N ILE A 310 -2.10 -12.53 24.07
CA ILE A 310 -1.42 -12.21 25.33
C ILE A 310 -0.79 -13.52 25.80
N ARG A 311 0.50 -13.69 25.53
CA ARG A 311 1.32 -14.67 26.23
C ARG A 311 1.47 -14.12 27.63
N TYR A 312 0.79 -14.74 28.59
CA TYR A 312 1.16 -14.61 29.98
C TYR A 312 2.56 -15.23 30.09
N GLU A 313 3.57 -14.37 30.27
CA GLU A 313 4.83 -14.79 30.91
C GLU A 313 4.60 -14.93 32.42
#